data_AF-A0A8H4ENQ6-F1
#
_entry.id   AF-A0A8H4ENQ6-F1
#
_cell.length_a   1.000
_cell.length_b   1.000
_cell.length_c   1.000
_cell.angle_alpha   90.00
_cell.angle_beta   90.00
_cell.angle_gamma   90.00
#
_symmetry.space_group_name_H-M   'P 1'
#
loop_
_entity.id
_entity.type
_entity.pdbx_description
1 polymer ?
#
loop_
_entity_poly.entity_id
_entity_poly.type
_entity_poly.pdbx_seq_one_letter_code
_entity_poly.pdbx_strand_id
1 'polypeptide(L)'
;MELLNIGRHCANPDCKQLDYLPVKCQYCKKDFCSEHSKPIEHNCNEAPTGDGERVPICPLCDAPVPIKRGEDPNIRMDQHIANGCHPPAKTISTKPFNACSFGKCKERVAVRMMCSGCGKNYCIKHRLGPDHMCDKVKMDNKVNNISKLDITSRNSPIKAWVGKMFK
;
A
#
# COMPACT_ATOMS: atom_id res chain seq x y z
N MET A 1 -1.32 -2.88 27.81
CA MET A 1 -1.92 -2.84 26.45
C MET A 1 -1.13 -3.85 25.64
N GLU A 2 -1.70 -5.03 25.37
CA GLU A 2 -0.97 -6.14 24.75
C GLU A 2 -1.02 -6.02 23.21
N LEU A 3 0.13 -5.73 22.61
CA LEU A 3 0.35 -5.65 21.14
C LEU A 3 0.80 -7.01 20.57
N LEU A 4 0.25 -8.13 21.06
CA LEU A 4 0.99 -9.40 20.99
C LEU A 4 0.82 -10.23 19.71
N ASN A 5 0.03 -9.79 18.72
CA ASN A 5 -0.31 -10.65 17.56
C ASN A 5 -0.23 -9.95 16.19
N ILE A 6 0.65 -8.96 16.00
CA ILE A 6 0.86 -8.36 14.67
C ILE A 6 1.93 -9.17 13.91
N GLY A 7 1.55 -9.74 12.76
CA GLY A 7 2.43 -10.51 11.88
C GLY A 7 2.06 -12.00 11.76
N ARG A 8 2.63 -12.68 10.77
CA ARG A 8 2.50 -14.14 10.60
C ARG A 8 3.86 -14.78 10.40
N HIS A 9 4.01 -16.01 10.88
CA HIS A 9 5.21 -16.79 10.66
C HIS A 9 5.23 -17.41 9.27
N CYS A 10 6.42 -17.49 8.69
CA CYS A 10 6.67 -18.23 7.46
C CYS A 10 6.30 -19.71 7.64
N ALA A 11 5.62 -20.28 6.65
CA ALA A 11 5.19 -21.68 6.66
C ALA A 11 6.26 -22.67 6.14
N ASN A 12 7.43 -22.17 5.71
CA ASN A 12 8.56 -23.03 5.36
C ASN A 12 9.12 -23.69 6.63
N PRO A 13 9.24 -25.02 6.72
CA PRO A 13 9.73 -25.71 7.94
C PRO A 13 11.10 -25.21 8.42
N ASP A 14 11.96 -24.78 7.50
CA ASP A 14 13.32 -24.29 7.82
C ASP A 14 13.32 -22.82 8.27
N CYS A 15 12.24 -22.07 8.01
CA CYS A 15 12.13 -20.65 8.31
C CYS A 15 10.95 -20.36 9.24
N LYS A 16 11.23 -19.95 10.48
CA LYS A 16 10.21 -19.54 11.47
C LYS A 16 10.12 -18.03 11.63
N GLN A 17 10.59 -17.26 10.65
CA GLN A 17 10.59 -15.80 10.69
C GLN A 17 9.17 -15.26 10.81
N LEU A 18 8.95 -14.35 11.77
CA LEU A 18 7.74 -13.54 11.87
C LEU A 18 7.85 -12.39 10.87
N ASP A 19 6.94 -12.35 9.89
CA ASP A 19 6.86 -11.28 8.89
C ASP A 19 5.57 -10.46 9.10
N TYR A 20 5.72 -9.13 9.05
CA TYR A 20 4.61 -8.20 9.22
C TYR A 20 3.81 -7.98 7.92
N LEU A 21 4.38 -8.33 6.76
CA LEU A 21 3.75 -8.36 5.45
C LEU A 21 3.76 -9.80 4.91
N PRO A 22 2.96 -10.70 5.51
CA PRO A 22 2.92 -12.08 5.05
C PRO A 22 2.44 -12.18 3.59
N VAL A 23 3.24 -12.84 2.76
CA VAL A 23 2.93 -13.10 1.36
C VAL A 23 2.21 -14.43 1.26
N LYS A 24 0.97 -14.44 0.77
CA LYS A 24 0.26 -15.70 0.47
C LYS A 24 0.70 -16.27 -0.87
N CYS A 25 1.13 -17.52 -0.86
CA CYS A 25 1.38 -18.25 -2.09
C CYS A 25 0.06 -18.47 -2.85
N GLN A 26 0.05 -18.15 -4.15
CA GLN A 26 -1.12 -18.30 -5.02
C GLN A 26 -1.51 -19.76 -5.33
N TYR A 27 -0.62 -20.70 -5.00
CA TYR A 27 -0.79 -22.13 -5.22
C TYR A 27 -1.21 -22.82 -3.92
N CYS A 28 -0.31 -22.89 -2.93
CA CYS A 28 -0.58 -23.60 -1.68
C CYS A 28 -1.29 -22.78 -0.59
N LYS A 29 -1.58 -21.49 -0.83
CA LYS A 29 -2.35 -20.58 0.05
C LYS A 29 -1.77 -20.37 1.47
N LYS A 30 -0.57 -20.89 1.73
CA LYS A 30 0.19 -20.66 2.97
C LYS A 30 0.88 -19.30 2.95
N ASP A 31 1.17 -18.77 4.14
CA ASP A 31 1.81 -17.48 4.35
C ASP A 31 3.34 -17.66 4.47
N PHE A 32 4.10 -16.83 3.77
CA PHE A 32 5.56 -16.87 3.74
C PHE A 32 6.16 -15.48 3.97
N CYS A 33 7.41 -15.43 4.47
CA CYS A 33 8.17 -14.19 4.57
C CYS A 33 8.66 -13.73 3.19
N SER A 34 9.22 -12.53 3.13
CA SER A 34 9.74 -11.93 1.88
C SER A 34 10.74 -12.83 1.12
N GLU A 35 11.60 -13.55 1.86
CA GLU A 35 12.64 -14.45 1.30
C GLU A 35 12.11 -15.80 0.80
N HIS A 36 10.91 -16.20 1.24
CA HIS A 36 10.29 -17.47 0.85
C HIS A 36 8.99 -17.25 0.04
N SER A 37 8.86 -16.07 -0.55
CA SER A 37 7.64 -15.64 -1.24
C SER A 37 7.42 -16.38 -2.57
N LYS A 38 8.49 -16.80 -3.26
CA LYS A 38 8.36 -17.50 -4.54
C LYS A 38 8.10 -18.99 -4.33
N PRO A 39 7.40 -19.63 -5.28
CA PRO A 39 7.12 -21.06 -5.22
C PRO A 39 8.36 -21.95 -5.11
N ILE A 40 9.47 -21.55 -5.75
CA ILE A 40 10.73 -22.28 -5.72
C ILE A 40 11.45 -22.17 -4.38
N GLU A 41 11.29 -21.05 -3.66
CA GLU A 41 11.99 -20.80 -2.40
C GLU A 41 11.41 -21.63 -1.25
N HIS A 42 10.12 -21.98 -1.30
CA HIS A 42 9.46 -22.83 -0.30
C HIS A 42 9.09 -24.22 -0.81
N ASN A 43 9.67 -24.67 -1.93
CA ASN A 43 9.38 -25.96 -2.57
C ASN A 43 7.87 -26.24 -2.69
N CYS A 44 7.16 -25.33 -3.36
CA CYS A 44 5.71 -25.40 -3.48
C CYS A 44 5.26 -26.63 -4.27
N ASN A 45 4.58 -27.57 -3.60
CA ASN A 45 4.06 -28.78 -4.24
C ASN A 45 2.94 -28.52 -5.27
N GLU A 46 2.22 -27.42 -5.13
CA GLU A 46 1.05 -27.08 -5.96
C GLU A 46 1.41 -26.10 -7.10
N ALA A 47 2.67 -25.69 -7.20
CA ALA A 47 3.10 -24.75 -8.23
C ALA A 47 3.37 -25.48 -9.56
N PRO A 48 3.00 -24.86 -10.70
CA PRO A 48 3.37 -25.38 -12.01
C PRO A 48 4.90 -25.36 -12.17
N THR A 49 5.44 -26.35 -12.88
CA THR A 49 6.89 -26.58 -13.09
C THR A 49 7.59 -25.52 -13.95
N GLY A 50 6.99 -24.34 -14.17
CA GLY A 50 7.50 -23.28 -15.04
C GLY A 50 7.43 -21.88 -14.41
N ASP A 51 7.90 -20.89 -15.15
CA ASP A 51 8.03 -19.47 -14.75
C ASP A 51 6.69 -18.74 -14.58
N GLY A 52 5.75 -19.30 -13.80
CA GLY A 52 4.41 -18.74 -13.56
C GLY A 52 3.52 -18.72 -14.82
N GLU A 53 2.21 -18.80 -14.61
CA GLU A 53 1.23 -18.60 -15.68
C GLU A 53 1.28 -17.14 -16.16
N ARG A 54 2.15 -16.86 -17.14
CA ARG A 54 2.15 -15.57 -17.84
C ARG A 54 0.99 -15.55 -18.82
N VAL A 55 0.25 -14.44 -18.81
CA VAL A 55 -0.82 -14.20 -19.78
C VAL A 55 -0.17 -14.02 -21.16
N PRO A 56 -0.49 -14.86 -22.17
CA PRO A 56 0.09 -14.72 -23.50
C PRO A 56 -0.46 -13.46 -24.18
N ILE A 57 0.38 -12.86 -25.03
CA ILE A 57 0.00 -11.74 -25.89
C ILE A 57 -0.43 -12.31 -27.23
N CYS A 58 -1.57 -11.85 -27.76
CA CYS A 58 -2.01 -12.25 -29.09
C CYS A 58 -1.13 -11.59 -30.16
N PRO A 59 -0.57 -12.34 -31.13
CA PRO A 59 0.30 -11.79 -32.17
C PRO A 59 -0.44 -10.96 -33.24
N LEU A 60 -1.79 -11.02 -33.27
CA LEU A 60 -2.60 -10.29 -34.26
C LEU A 60 -3.08 -8.93 -33.76
N CYS A 61 -3.33 -8.80 -32.46
CA CYS A 61 -3.95 -7.60 -31.88
C CYS A 61 -3.17 -7.00 -30.70
N ASP A 62 -2.05 -7.62 -30.31
CA ASP A 62 -1.21 -7.25 -29.16
C ASP A 62 -1.98 -7.18 -27.82
N ALA A 63 -3.19 -7.74 -27.76
CA ALA A 63 -3.94 -7.82 -26.51
C ALA A 63 -3.45 -8.99 -25.65
N PRO A 64 -3.33 -8.80 -24.32
CA PRO A 64 -3.16 -9.93 -23.40
C PRO A 64 -4.44 -10.78 -23.40
N VAL A 65 -4.30 -12.08 -23.62
CA VAL A 65 -5.43 -13.03 -23.68
C VAL A 65 -5.54 -13.79 -22.36
N PRO A 66 -6.54 -13.49 -21.50
CA PRO A 66 -6.67 -14.13 -20.19
C PRO A 66 -7.00 -15.62 -20.33
N ILE A 67 -6.21 -16.46 -19.68
CA ILE A 67 -6.40 -17.92 -19.61
C ILE A 67 -6.92 -18.29 -18.22
N LYS A 68 -7.86 -19.24 -18.14
CA LYS A 68 -8.31 -19.82 -16.85
C LYS A 68 -7.26 -20.81 -16.33
N ARG A 69 -7.19 -21.00 -15.02
CA ARG A 69 -6.29 -22.02 -14.43
C ARG A 69 -6.60 -23.40 -15.00
N GLY A 70 -5.59 -24.05 -15.57
CA GLY A 70 -5.69 -25.39 -16.17
C GLY A 70 -6.14 -25.43 -17.63
N GLU A 71 -6.39 -24.28 -18.26
CA GLU A 71 -6.70 -24.21 -19.70
C GLU A 71 -5.41 -24.04 -20.52
N ASP A 72 -5.31 -24.71 -21.66
CA ASP A 72 -4.13 -24.63 -22.52
C ASP A 72 -4.04 -23.25 -23.23
N PRO A 73 -2.87 -22.58 -23.21
CA PRO A 73 -2.70 -21.28 -23.84
C PRO A 73 -3.05 -21.26 -25.34
N ASN A 74 -2.77 -22.34 -26.07
CA ASN A 74 -3.00 -22.40 -27.51
C ASN A 74 -4.50 -22.47 -27.80
N ILE A 75 -5.22 -23.37 -27.10
CA ILE A 75 -6.69 -23.50 -27.26
C ILE A 75 -7.39 -22.17 -26.98
N ARG A 76 -7.00 -21.48 -25.92
CA ARG A 76 -7.58 -20.18 -25.56
C ARG A 76 -7.25 -19.11 -26.61
N MET A 77 -6.06 -19.15 -27.19
CA MET A 77 -5.63 -18.24 -28.26
C MET A 77 -6.40 -18.49 -29.55
N ASP A 78 -6.58 -19.74 -29.96
CA ASP A 78 -7.40 -20.13 -31.11
C ASP A 78 -8.85 -19.65 -30.94
N GLN A 79 -9.43 -19.86 -29.76
CA GLN A 79 -10.78 -19.37 -29.47
C GLN A 79 -10.88 -17.84 -29.54
N HIS A 80 -9.84 -17.11 -29.09
CA HIS A 80 -9.79 -15.65 -29.24
C HIS A 80 -9.77 -15.23 -30.71
N ILE A 81 -8.98 -15.92 -31.54
CA ILE A 81 -8.87 -15.62 -32.98
C ILE A 81 -10.18 -15.95 -33.69
N ALA A 82 -10.80 -17.09 -33.38
CA ALA A 82 -12.05 -17.55 -34.00
C ALA A 82 -13.27 -16.68 -33.66
N ASN A 83 -13.35 -16.12 -32.45
CA ASN A 83 -14.48 -15.28 -32.03
C ASN A 83 -14.39 -13.82 -32.51
N GLY A 84 -13.43 -13.51 -33.38
CA GLY A 84 -13.11 -12.15 -33.77
C GLY A 84 -12.01 -11.59 -32.88
N CYS A 85 -10.82 -11.49 -33.45
CA CYS A 85 -9.68 -10.82 -32.84
C CYS A 85 -9.81 -9.31 -33.08
N HIS A 86 -10.16 -8.54 -32.04
CA HIS A 86 -10.25 -7.08 -32.12
C HIS A 86 -9.10 -6.45 -31.34
N PRO A 87 -8.40 -5.42 -31.89
CA PRO A 87 -7.43 -4.66 -31.12
C PRO A 87 -8.13 -4.07 -29.89
N PRO A 88 -7.48 -4.13 -28.72
CA PRO A 88 -8.06 -3.55 -27.52
C PRO A 88 -8.25 -2.06 -27.81
N ALA A 89 -9.45 -1.54 -27.53
CA ALA A 89 -9.67 -0.10 -27.61
C ALA A 89 -8.56 0.55 -26.79
N LYS A 90 -7.75 1.42 -27.41
CA LYS A 90 -6.77 2.23 -26.68
C LYS A 90 -7.58 3.04 -25.68
N THR A 91 -7.67 2.54 -24.45
CA THR A 91 -8.13 3.32 -23.33
C THR A 91 -7.01 4.29 -23.07
N ILE A 92 -6.92 5.33 -23.91
CA ILE A 92 -6.34 6.60 -23.50
C ILE A 92 -7.21 6.96 -22.33
N SER A 93 -6.75 6.59 -21.14
CA SER A 93 -7.43 6.91 -19.91
C SER A 93 -7.33 8.43 -19.83
N THR A 94 -8.34 9.12 -20.36
CA THR A 94 -8.59 10.55 -20.18
C THR A 94 -9.01 10.79 -18.73
N LYS A 95 -8.35 10.11 -17.78
CA LYS A 95 -8.53 10.35 -16.35
C LYS A 95 -8.31 11.84 -16.15
N PRO A 96 -9.29 12.56 -15.61
CA PRO A 96 -9.17 14.00 -15.45
C PRO A 96 -8.01 14.26 -14.50
N PHE A 97 -6.92 14.84 -15.03
CA PHE A 97 -5.79 15.23 -14.21
C PHE A 97 -6.19 16.47 -13.39
N ASN A 98 -6.02 16.39 -12.08
CA ASN A 98 -6.39 17.46 -11.15
C ASN A 98 -5.23 18.46 -11.04
N ALA A 99 -5.46 19.71 -11.42
CA ALA A 99 -4.44 20.75 -11.36
C ALA A 99 -4.13 21.17 -9.91
N CYS A 100 -2.87 21.46 -9.63
CA CYS A 100 -2.47 22.04 -8.37
C CYS A 100 -2.99 23.49 -8.25
N SER A 101 -3.59 23.82 -7.11
CA SER A 101 -4.13 25.15 -6.81
C SER A 101 -3.08 26.12 -6.26
N PHE A 102 -1.81 25.72 -6.18
CA PHE A 102 -0.71 26.60 -5.76
C PHE A 102 -0.28 27.48 -6.94
N GLY A 103 -0.24 28.80 -6.74
CA GLY A 103 -0.19 29.79 -7.83
C GLY A 103 1.02 29.70 -8.78
N LYS A 104 2.10 29.03 -8.38
CA LYS A 104 3.30 28.83 -9.22
C LYS A 104 3.46 27.39 -9.73
N CYS A 105 2.53 26.50 -9.41
CA CYS A 105 2.63 25.07 -9.72
C CYS A 105 1.75 24.72 -10.92
N LYS A 106 2.35 24.20 -11.99
CA LYS A 106 1.65 23.70 -13.19
C LYS A 106 1.38 22.19 -13.17
N GLU A 107 1.76 21.52 -12.06
CA GLU A 107 1.65 20.07 -11.91
C GLU A 107 0.18 19.63 -11.90
N ARG A 108 -0.11 18.55 -12.64
CA ARG A 108 -1.43 17.92 -12.63
C ARG A 108 -1.31 16.48 -12.14
N VAL A 109 -2.11 16.12 -11.15
CA VAL A 109 -2.05 14.82 -10.48
C VAL A 109 -3.27 13.97 -10.84
N ALA A 110 -3.03 12.69 -11.11
CA ALA A 110 -4.10 11.75 -11.44
C ALA A 110 -5.10 11.57 -10.27
N VAL A 111 -4.63 11.70 -9.04
CA VAL A 111 -5.44 11.61 -7.82
C VAL A 111 -5.66 13.01 -7.25
N ARG A 112 -6.91 13.32 -6.89
CA ARG A 112 -7.26 14.57 -6.22
C ARG A 112 -6.81 14.52 -4.76
N MET A 113 -5.95 15.44 -4.35
CA MET A 113 -5.47 15.57 -2.97
C MET A 113 -5.95 16.90 -2.39
N MET A 114 -7.05 16.80 -1.64
CA MET A 114 -7.71 17.94 -1.03
C MET A 114 -7.08 18.28 0.31
N CYS A 115 -6.77 19.54 0.56
CA CYS A 115 -6.36 19.99 1.88
C CYS A 115 -7.58 20.07 2.83
N SER A 116 -7.53 19.39 3.98
CA SER A 116 -8.57 19.50 5.02
C SER A 116 -8.71 20.91 5.61
N GLY A 117 -7.67 21.73 5.47
CA GLY A 117 -7.64 23.12 5.90
C GLY A 117 -8.41 24.04 4.96
N CYS A 118 -7.91 24.20 3.74
CA CYS A 118 -8.44 25.18 2.78
C CYS A 118 -9.36 24.60 1.69
N GLY A 119 -9.57 23.29 1.64
CA GLY A 119 -10.47 22.63 0.68
C GLY A 119 -10.03 22.68 -0.78
N LYS A 120 -8.79 23.10 -1.08
CA LYS A 120 -8.23 23.17 -2.44
C LYS A 120 -7.42 21.93 -2.79
N ASN A 121 -7.24 21.65 -4.10
CA ASN A 121 -6.48 20.51 -4.60
C ASN A 121 -5.01 20.85 -4.84
N TYR A 122 -4.09 19.99 -4.42
CA TYR A 122 -2.65 20.21 -4.60
C TYR A 122 -1.94 18.97 -5.14
N CYS A 123 -0.74 19.15 -5.70
CA CYS A 123 0.11 18.04 -6.13
C CYS A 123 0.87 17.42 -4.95
N ILE A 124 1.63 16.34 -5.17
CA ILE A 124 2.29 15.58 -4.09
C ILE A 124 3.26 16.46 -3.30
N LYS A 125 3.90 17.42 -3.96
CA LYS A 125 4.78 18.44 -3.37
C LYS A 125 3.97 19.37 -2.46
N HIS A 126 2.90 19.97 -3.00
CA HIS A 126 2.06 20.95 -2.31
C HIS A 126 0.92 20.39 -1.45
N ARG A 127 0.89 19.08 -1.16
CA ARG A 127 -0.21 18.46 -0.39
C ARG A 127 -0.26 18.91 1.07
N LEU A 128 0.89 19.26 1.64
CA LEU A 128 1.02 19.65 3.04
C LEU A 128 0.68 21.12 3.23
N GLY A 129 0.07 21.44 4.38
CA GLY A 129 -0.32 22.79 4.77
C GLY A 129 0.76 23.87 4.60
N PRO A 130 2.02 23.67 5.06
CA PRO A 130 3.08 24.67 4.88
C PRO A 130 3.48 24.88 3.42
N ASP A 131 3.43 23.84 2.59
CA ASP A 131 3.93 23.89 1.20
C ASP A 131 3.02 24.73 0.29
N HIS A 132 1.71 24.73 0.55
CA HIS A 132 0.76 25.59 -0.16
C HIS A 132 0.30 26.83 0.62
N MET A 133 1.01 27.18 1.71
CA MET A 133 0.68 28.34 2.56
C MET A 133 -0.79 28.33 3.00
N CYS A 134 -1.24 27.20 3.56
CA CYS A 134 -2.62 26.96 3.93
C CYS A 134 -3.18 28.04 4.87
N ASP A 135 -4.35 28.55 4.55
CA ASP A 135 -5.02 29.60 5.33
C ASP A 135 -5.29 29.17 6.78
N LYS A 136 -5.69 27.91 6.98
CA LYS A 136 -5.91 27.37 8.33
C LYS A 136 -4.63 27.10 9.12
N VAL A 137 -3.49 26.89 8.44
CA VAL A 137 -2.18 26.72 9.12
C VAL A 137 -1.61 28.07 9.58
N LYS A 138 -2.06 29.17 8.97
CA LYS A 138 -1.69 30.51 9.43
C LYS A 138 -2.35 30.88 10.76
N MET A 139 -3.40 30.16 11.18
CA MET A 139 -4.12 30.41 12.43
C MET A 139 -3.46 29.73 13.65
N ASP A 140 -2.76 28.60 13.49
CA ASP A 140 -2.02 27.97 14.61
C ASP A 140 -0.67 28.65 14.92
N ASN A 141 -0.07 29.34 13.93
CA ASN A 141 1.18 30.06 14.15
C ASN A 141 1.04 31.33 15.01
N LYS A 142 -0.18 31.75 15.36
CA LYS A 142 -0.39 32.86 16.31
C LYS A 142 -0.42 32.39 17.78
N VAL A 143 -0.31 31.09 18.04
CA VAL A 143 -0.24 30.51 19.42
C VAL A 143 1.14 29.87 19.69
N ASN A 144 2.20 30.36 19.06
CA ASN A 144 3.58 29.93 19.36
C ASN A 144 4.46 31.10 19.82
N ASN A 145 3.95 31.89 20.77
CA ASN A 145 4.76 32.80 21.57
C ASN A 145 4.44 32.64 23.06
N ILE A 146 4.49 31.40 23.55
CA ILE A 146 4.76 31.09 24.95
C ILE A 146 6.16 30.48 24.98
N SER A 147 7.13 31.38 25.13
CA SER A 147 8.48 31.06 25.55
C SER A 147 8.48 30.36 26.91
N LYS A 148 9.21 29.24 26.99
CA LYS A 148 9.76 28.60 28.19
C LYS A 148 8.78 28.17 29.29
N LEU A 149 8.44 26.88 29.27
CA LEU A 149 8.51 26.08 30.48
C LEU A 149 9.41 24.87 30.20
N ASP A 150 10.65 25.00 30.69
CA ASP A 150 11.65 23.96 30.80
C ASP A 150 11.09 22.72 31.50
N ILE A 151 11.04 21.58 30.79
CA ILE A 151 10.89 20.26 31.40
C ILE A 151 12.30 19.73 31.67
N THR A 152 12.94 20.28 32.70
CA THR A 152 14.05 19.59 33.37
C THR A 152 13.47 18.66 34.42
N SER A 153 13.60 17.36 34.13
CA SER A 153 13.73 16.25 35.07
C SER A 153 13.71 16.63 36.56
N ARG A 154 12.73 16.07 37.28
CA ARG A 154 12.93 15.68 38.68
C ARG A 154 12.06 14.48 39.00
N ASN A 155 12.74 13.33 39.08
CA ASN A 155 12.30 12.13 39.78
C ASN A 155 11.64 12.48 41.11
N SER A 156 10.51 11.84 41.43
CA SER A 156 10.29 11.34 42.78
C SER A 156 9.26 10.21 42.84
N PRO A 157 9.39 9.34 43.86
CA PRO A 157 9.02 7.94 43.77
C PRO A 157 7.59 7.65 44.21
N ILE A 158 7.15 6.49 43.76
CA ILE A 158 5.93 5.77 44.13
C ILE A 158 6.01 5.37 45.62
N LYS A 159 5.04 5.80 46.44
CA LYS A 159 4.69 5.17 47.74
C LYS A 159 3.16 5.18 47.84
N ALA A 160 2.51 4.09 47.46
CA ALA A 160 2.12 2.98 48.34
C ALA A 160 1.04 3.37 49.37
N TRP A 161 -0.15 2.81 49.16
CA TRP A 161 -1.34 2.93 50.00
C TRP A 161 -1.28 1.89 51.13
N VAL A 162 -1.28 2.32 52.41
CA VAL A 162 -1.61 1.47 53.58
C VAL A 162 -2.28 2.36 54.63
N GLY A 163 -3.47 1.97 55.09
CA GLY A 163 -4.29 2.75 56.02
C GLY A 163 -3.92 2.64 57.50
N LYS A 164 -4.64 3.44 58.32
CA LYS A 164 -5.01 3.33 59.76
C LYS A 164 -5.69 4.66 60.14
N MET A 165 -7.00 4.73 60.38
CA MET A 165 -7.76 4.38 61.59
C MET A 165 -7.39 5.19 62.85
N PHE A 166 -8.44 5.82 63.43
CA PHE A 166 -8.61 6.45 64.76
C PHE A 166 -8.08 7.87 65.03
N LYS A 167 -9.02 8.81 65.28
CA LYS A 167 -9.47 9.09 66.65
C LYS A 167 -10.97 9.36 66.66
#